data_AF-A0A7Y3H9J7-F1
#
_entry.id   AF-A0A7Y3H9J7-F1
#
_cell.length_a   1.000
_cell.length_b   1.000
_cell.length_c   1.000
_cell.angle_alpha   90.00
_cell.angle_beta   90.00
_cell.angle_gamma   90.00
#
_symmetry.space_group_name_H-M   'P 1'
#
loop_
_entity.id
_entity.type
_entity.pdbx_description
1 polymer ?
#
loop_
_entity_poly.entity_id
_entity_poly.type
_entity_poly.pdbx_seq_one_letter_code
_entity_poly.pdbx_strand_id
1 'polypeptide(L)' 'MDELIPVLLLTVCFPIWIVFHYITKWKTSKGLTAEDERMLGEIWESSNKMEDRIKNLERILDIEAPTWRSRHE' A
#
# COMPACT_ATOMS: atom_id res chain seq x y z
N MET A 1 18.42 37.64 31.50
CA MET A 1 19.02 36.34 31.09
C MET A 1 17.93 35.32 30.79
N ASP A 2 16.79 35.39 31.50
CA ASP A 2 15.69 34.42 31.37
C ASP A 2 14.94 34.48 30.03
N GLU A 3 14.93 35.65 29.37
CA GLU A 3 14.27 35.86 28.07
C GLU A 3 15.07 35.33 26.87
N LEU A 4 16.38 35.09 27.03
CA LEU A 4 17.24 34.63 25.94
C LEU A 4 16.97 33.15 25.60
N ILE A 5 16.65 32.35 26.61
CA ILE A 5 16.39 30.91 26.51
C ILE A 5 15.20 30.61 25.56
N PRO A 6 14.00 31.21 25.73
CA PRO A 6 12.88 30.95 24.83
C PRO A 6 13.13 31.48 23.41
N VAL A 7 13.81 32.62 23.28
CA VAL A 7 14.14 33.20 21.96
C VAL A 7 15.07 32.29 21.17
N LEU A 8 16.10 31.73 21.82
CA LEU A 8 17.06 30.83 21.18
C LEU A 8 16.41 29.49 20.81
N LEU A 9 15.50 28.98 21.65
CA LEU A 9 14.72 27.77 21.34
C LEU A 9 13.81 27.97 20.13
N LEU A 10 13.09 29.09 20.05
CA LEU A 10 12.19 29.38 18.94
C LEU A 10 12.93 29.63 17.62
N THR A 11 14.11 30.26 17.68
CA THR A 11 14.89 30.59 16.48
C THR A 11 15.78 29.46 15.99
N VAL A 12 16.14 28.50 16.84
CA VAL A 12 17.06 27.40 16.48
C VAL A 12 16.35 26.05 16.52
N CYS A 13 15.76 25.66 17.64
CA CYS A 13 15.14 24.34 17.78
C CYS A 13 13.90 24.17 16.89
N PHE A 14 13.06 25.20 16.79
CA PHE A 14 11.84 25.13 16.00
C PHE A 14 12.10 24.94 14.49
N PRO A 15 12.96 25.72 13.82
CA PRO A 15 13.27 25.48 12.42
C PRO A 15 14.02 24.16 12.19
N ILE A 16 14.92 23.74 13.09
CA ILE A 16 15.59 22.44 12.98
C ILE A 16 14.56 21.29 13.05
N TRP A 17 13.60 21.37 13.97
CA TRP A 17 12.54 20.37 14.09
C TRP A 17 11.64 20.33 12.85
N ILE A 18 11.25 21.49 12.32
CA ILE A 18 10.49 21.62 11.07
C ILE A 18 11.25 20.94 9.93
N VAL A 19 12.53 21.29 9.73
CA VAL A 19 13.36 20.70 8.67
C VAL A 19 13.45 19.17 8.83
N PHE A 20 13.71 18.68 10.04
CA PHE A 20 13.76 17.24 10.32
C PHE A 20 12.40 16.55 10.05
N HIS A 21 11.29 17.19 10.43
CA HIS A 21 9.93 16.69 10.19
C HIS A 21 9.65 16.51 8.70
N TYR A 22 9.96 17.53 7.89
CA TYR A 22 9.71 17.47 6.46
C TYR A 22 10.68 16.56 5.71
N ILE A 23 11.94 16.43 6.15
CA ILE A 23 12.88 15.43 5.60
C ILE A 23 12.37 14.01 5.87
N THR A 24 11.90 13.74 7.10
CA THR A 24 11.36 12.43 7.48
C THR A 24 10.11 12.11 6.66
N LYS A 25 9.17 13.07 6.55
CA LYS A 25 8.00 12.92 5.68
C LYS A 25 8.37 12.74 4.21
N TRP A 26 9.37 13.46 3.71
CA TRP A 26 9.81 13.31 2.34
C TRP A 26 10.36 11.90 2.10
N LYS A 27 11.20 11.37 3.01
CA LYS A 27 11.70 9.99 2.92
C LYS A 27 10.57 8.95 2.93
N THR A 28 9.55 9.14 3.75
CA THR A 28 8.35 8.26 3.76
C THR A 28 7.47 8.45 2.53
N SER A 29 7.46 9.64 1.93
CA SER A 29 6.68 9.97 0.74
C SER A 29 7.39 9.64 -0.58
N LYS A 30 8.59 9.05 -0.56
CA LYS A 30 9.32 8.66 -1.78
C LYS A 30 8.70 7.42 -2.42
N GLY A 31 7.62 7.60 -3.16
CA GLY A 31 7.08 6.64 -4.13
C GLY A 31 6.81 5.22 -3.60
N LEU A 32 6.53 4.29 -4.51
CA LEU A 32 6.64 2.87 -4.19
C LEU A 32 8.13 2.54 -4.02
N THR A 33 8.49 1.89 -2.93
CA THR A 33 9.84 1.34 -2.79
C THR A 33 9.99 0.13 -3.71
N ALA A 34 11.23 -0.25 -4.05
CA ALA A 34 11.47 -1.47 -4.85
C ALA A 34 10.88 -2.74 -4.20
N GLU A 35 10.76 -2.75 -2.87
CA GLU A 35 10.11 -3.84 -2.14
C GLU A 35 8.58 -3.81 -2.31
N ASP A 36 7.97 -2.61 -2.29
CA ASP A 36 6.53 -2.49 -2.55
C ASP A 36 6.17 -2.91 -3.97
N GLU A 37 7.00 -2.57 -4.96
CA GLU A 37 6.82 -3.02 -6.35
C GLU A 37 6.90 -4.54 -6.47
N ARG A 38 7.86 -5.18 -5.77
CA ARG A 38 7.99 -6.64 -5.72
C ARG A 38 6.76 -7.29 -5.10
N MET A 39 6.31 -6.78 -3.95
CA MET A 39 5.12 -7.28 -3.26
C MET A 39 3.87 -7.16 -4.15
N LEU A 40 3.70 -6.03 -4.84
CA LEU A 40 2.60 -5.85 -5.80
C LEU A 40 2.68 -6.85 -6.95
N GLY A 41 3.87 -7.14 -7.46
CA GLY A 41 4.09 -8.18 -8.48
C GLY A 41 3.66 -9.56 -8.01
N GLU A 42 4.03 -9.95 -6.79
CA GLU A 42 3.63 -11.24 -6.19
C GLU A 42 2.12 -11.36 -6.00
N ILE A 43 1.47 -10.29 -5.54
CA ILE A 43 0.01 -10.25 -5.39
C ILE A 43 -0.67 -10.37 -6.76
N TRP A 44 -0.16 -9.68 -7.77
CA TRP A 44 -0.70 -9.74 -9.12
C TRP A 44 -0.60 -11.15 -9.72
N GLU A 45 0.57 -11.79 -9.58
CA GLU A 45 0.78 -13.17 -10.04
C GLU A 45 -0.16 -14.15 -9.32
N SER A 46 -0.29 -14.02 -8.00
CA SER A 46 -1.21 -14.83 -7.20
C SER A 46 -2.66 -14.65 -7.63
N SER A 47 -3.07 -13.41 -7.91
CA SER A 47 -4.43 -13.11 -8.37
C SER A 47 -4.71 -13.73 -9.74
N ASN A 48 -3.79 -13.63 -10.69
CA ASN A 48 -3.94 -14.26 -12.01
C ASN A 48 -4.07 -15.78 -11.89
N LYS A 49 -3.22 -16.40 -11.06
CA LYS A 49 -3.31 -17.84 -10.80
C LYS A 49 -4.65 -18.24 -10.18
N MET A 50 -5.22 -17.40 -9.31
CA MET A 50 -6.54 -17.63 -8.74
C MET A 50 -7.63 -17.53 -9.80
N GLU A 51 -7.57 -16.53 -10.68
CA GLU A 51 -8.51 -16.34 -11.78
C GLU A 51 -8.53 -17.56 -12.71
N ASP A 52 -7.36 -18.09 -13.09
CA ASP A 52 -7.28 -19.28 -13.93
C ASP A 52 -7.88 -20.52 -13.25
N ARG A 53 -7.70 -20.65 -11.93
CA ARG A 53 -8.34 -21.72 -11.15
C ARG A 53 -9.85 -21.56 -11.13
N ILE A 54 -10.35 -20.35 -10.96
CA ILE A 54 -11.80 -20.06 -10.99
C ILE A 54 -12.36 -20.44 -12.36
N LYS A 55 -11.73 -20.01 -13.46
CA LYS A 55 -12.15 -20.39 -14.82
C LYS A 55 -12.19 -21.90 -15.02
N ASN A 56 -11.21 -22.62 -14.48
CA ASN A 56 -11.20 -24.08 -14.53
C ASN A 56 -12.33 -24.69 -13.71
N LEU A 57 -12.59 -24.17 -12.50
CA LEU A 57 -13.72 -24.61 -11.66
C LEU A 57 -15.07 -24.31 -12.32
N GLU A 58 -15.23 -23.14 -12.93
CA GLU A 58 -16.42 -22.79 -13.70
C GLU A 58 -16.63 -23.75 -14.86
N ARG A 59 -15.57 -24.12 -15.60
CA ARG A 59 -15.67 -25.11 -16.68
C ARG A 59 -16.12 -26.48 -16.16
N ILE A 60 -15.59 -26.92 -15.02
CA ILE A 60 -15.99 -28.19 -14.39
C ILE A 60 -17.45 -28.10 -13.96
N LEU A 61 -17.85 -27.00 -13.32
CA LEU A 61 -19.20 -26.79 -12.81
C LEU A 61 -20.24 -26.66 -13.94
N ASP A 62 -19.85 -26.07 -15.08
CA ASP A 62 -20.67 -26.03 -16.30
C ASP A 62 -20.93 -27.45 -16.86
N ILE A 63 -20.02 -28.41 -16.67
CA ILE A 63 -20.18 -29.82 -17.05
C ILE A 63 -21.02 -30.59 -16.02
N GLU A 64 -20.69 -30.45 -14.73
CA GLU A 64 -21.29 -31.25 -13.67
C GLU A 64 -22.70 -30.77 -13.27
N ALA A 65 -22.96 -29.47 -13.36
CA ALA A 65 -24.24 -28.89 -12.93
C ALA A 65 -24.72 -27.79 -13.89
N PRO A 66 -25.15 -28.10 -15.13
CA PRO A 66 -25.41 -27.11 -16.20
C PRO A 66 -26.37 -25.95 -15.84
N THR A 67 -27.21 -26.11 -14.83
CA THR A 67 -28.18 -25.11 -14.34
C THR A 67 -27.70 -24.31 -13.13
N TRP A 68 -26.41 -24.43 -12.75
CA TRP A 68 -25.87 -23.76 -11.56
C TRP A 68 -25.93 -22.22 -11.68
N ARG A 69 -25.69 -21.68 -12.88
CA ARG A 69 -25.72 -20.22 -13.12
C ARG A 69 -27.11 -19.61 -12.97
N SER A 70 -28.17 -20.35 -13.31
CA SER A 70 -29.56 -19.88 -13.22
C SER A 70 -30.17 -20.03 -11.82
N ARG A 71 -29.43 -20.57 -10.84
CA ARG A 71 -29.92 -20.80 -9.47
C ARG A 71 -29.77 -19.57 -8.57
N HIS A 72 -29.16 -18.50 -9.07
CA HIS A 72 -28.87 -17.26 -8.36
C HIS A 72 -29.64 -16.04 -8.88
N GLU A 73 -30.57 -16.22 -9.82
CA GLU A 73 -31.66 -15.26 -10.10
C GLU A 73 -32.82 -15.48 -9.10
#